data_AF-A0A167D3Y1-F1
#
_entry.id   AF-A0A167D3Y1-F1
#
_cell.length_a   1.000
_cell.length_b   1.000
_cell.length_c   1.000
_cell.angle_alpha   90.00
_cell.angle_beta   90.00
_cell.angle_gamma   90.00
#
_symmetry.space_group_name_H-M   'P 1'
#
loop_
_entity.id
_entity.type
_entity.pdbx_description
1 polymer ?
#
loop_
_entity_poly.entity_id
_entity_poly.type
_entity_poly.pdbx_seq_one_letter_code
_entity_poly.pdbx_strand_id
1 'polypeptide(L)'
;MGNDCLRLIAGLFLATSLIGCLDGASDIDIVKEGRFDAHPEFKIGETFDNRSMCESTSWQMVQDNRGRDLVEYRCEIVGVNDYYHKRLVALAEKCEESLNDTSPNPFRARLKKERQEELDSIDHLKSEVESAESDRTKRLIKYHSKKADEKTARLEELDRWEKNKIANNKTTLSKVNQILSGFNVASAYEFFRWSVAENGTFVLIEGGVGLKKPTDEKHHESTYGDRQMRLSVGYAYENRDLRHAFTGTHDSSLELHCQ
;
A
#
# COMPACT_ATOMS: atom_id res chain seq x y z
N MET A 1 12.58 -7.16 77.80
CA MET A 1 12.19 -6.34 76.65
C MET A 1 12.01 -4.91 77.14
N GLY A 2 12.60 -3.93 76.45
CA GLY A 2 12.73 -2.52 76.89
C GLY A 2 14.22 -2.20 77.14
N ASN A 3 15.00 -1.96 76.08
CA ASN A 3 15.27 -0.66 75.45
C ASN A 3 15.80 0.37 76.45
N ASP A 4 17.09 0.69 76.32
CA ASP A 4 17.59 2.06 76.22
C ASP A 4 19.10 2.03 75.94
N CYS A 5 19.51 2.49 74.75
CA CYS A 5 20.87 2.95 74.54
C CYS A 5 20.84 4.21 73.67
N LEU A 6 21.19 5.30 74.34
CA LEU A 6 21.22 6.66 73.84
C LEU A 6 22.00 6.79 72.54
N ARG A 7 21.37 7.51 71.60
CA ARG A 7 22.02 8.14 70.44
C ARG A 7 22.70 9.44 70.88
N LEU A 8 23.99 9.57 70.56
CA LEU A 8 24.67 10.85 70.42
C LEU A 8 26.02 10.63 69.74
N ILE A 9 26.08 10.73 68.41
CA ILE A 9 27.23 11.35 67.72
C ILE A 9 26.67 12.10 66.51
N ALA A 10 26.78 13.43 66.60
CA ALA A 10 26.65 14.36 65.51
C ALA A 10 27.78 14.11 64.50
N GLY A 11 27.42 13.95 63.22
CA GLY A 11 28.34 13.78 62.11
C GLY A 11 27.83 14.55 60.90
N LEU A 12 28.04 15.86 60.96
CA LEU A 12 27.85 16.85 59.92
C LEU A 12 28.67 16.46 58.67
N PHE A 13 28.02 15.94 57.63
CA PHE A 13 28.53 15.96 56.25
C PHE A 13 27.33 16.03 55.30
N LEU A 14 26.64 17.18 55.33
CA LEU A 14 25.72 17.57 54.27
C LEU A 14 26.58 18.05 53.10
N ALA A 15 27.09 17.10 52.30
CA ALA A 15 27.68 17.40 51.02
C ALA A 15 26.58 18.00 50.14
N THR A 16 26.66 19.30 49.93
CA THR A 16 25.90 20.04 48.92
C THR A 16 26.26 19.50 47.54
N SER A 17 25.58 18.45 47.11
CA SER A 17 25.44 18.13 45.69
C SER A 17 24.55 19.20 45.07
N LEU A 18 25.16 20.33 44.72
CA LEU A 18 24.68 21.20 43.64
C LEU A 18 24.84 20.42 42.32
N ILE A 19 24.01 19.40 42.13
CA ILE A 19 23.69 18.93 40.78
C ILE A 19 22.66 19.94 40.29
N GLY A 20 23.06 20.72 39.30
CA GLY A 20 22.25 21.79 38.75
C GLY A 20 20.90 21.26 38.28
N CYS A 21 19.85 21.70 38.94
CA CYS A 21 18.52 21.86 38.34
C CYS A 21 18.60 22.93 37.24
N LEU A 22 19.23 22.61 36.11
CA LEU A 22 18.74 23.05 34.81
C LEU A 22 17.80 21.94 34.31
N ASP A 23 16.77 21.65 35.11
CA ASP A 23 15.56 20.94 34.68
C ASP A 23 14.83 21.89 33.71
N GLY A 24 14.41 21.51 32.51
CA GLY A 24 14.23 20.19 31.95
C GLY A 24 13.31 20.34 30.73
N ALA A 25 13.77 21.11 29.73
CA ALA A 25 13.13 21.09 28.42
C ALA A 25 13.60 19.81 27.75
N SER A 26 12.68 18.88 27.50
CA SER A 26 13.01 17.68 26.74
C SER A 26 13.48 18.07 25.33
N ASP A 27 14.24 17.21 24.66
CA ASP A 27 14.62 17.45 23.25
C ASP A 27 13.38 17.72 22.38
N ILE A 28 12.25 17.10 22.73
CA ILE A 28 10.93 17.37 22.12
C ILE A 28 10.54 18.84 22.31
N ASP A 29 10.63 19.39 23.53
CA ASP A 29 10.31 20.78 23.81
C ASP A 29 11.24 21.74 23.06
N ILE A 30 12.53 21.40 22.96
CA ILE A 30 13.51 22.17 22.18
C ILE A 30 13.05 22.30 20.72
N VAL A 31 12.64 21.18 20.11
CA VAL A 31 12.14 21.18 18.72
C VAL A 31 10.81 21.91 18.61
N LYS A 32 9.85 21.66 19.52
CA LYS A 32 8.51 22.28 19.46
C LYS A 32 8.56 23.80 19.61
N GLU A 33 9.39 24.31 20.50
CA GLU A 33 9.60 25.74 20.74
C GLU A 33 10.50 26.39 19.68
N GLY A 34 11.21 25.56 18.92
CA GLY A 34 11.98 25.93 17.76
C GLY A 34 11.16 26.67 16.70
N ARG A 35 11.86 27.49 15.92
CA ARG A 35 11.31 28.25 14.79
C ARG A 35 11.96 27.80 13.51
N PHE A 36 11.25 27.95 12.40
CA PHE A 36 11.78 27.57 11.11
C PHE A 36 12.65 28.67 10.51
N ASP A 37 13.72 28.28 9.81
CA ASP A 37 14.65 29.24 9.19
C ASP A 37 13.95 30.14 8.15
N ALA A 38 13.05 29.56 7.35
CA ALA A 38 12.35 30.28 6.28
C ALA A 38 11.19 31.15 6.80
N HIS A 39 10.61 30.78 7.95
CA HIS A 39 9.47 31.47 8.56
C HIS A 39 9.64 31.56 10.08
N PRO A 40 10.50 32.48 10.57
CA PRO A 40 10.80 32.59 11.98
C PRO A 40 9.59 32.96 12.84
N GLU A 41 8.52 33.51 12.25
CA GLU A 41 7.29 33.86 12.95
C GLU A 41 6.52 32.65 13.50
N PHE A 42 6.67 31.46 12.90
CA PHE A 42 5.96 30.24 13.29
C PHE A 42 6.82 29.32 14.16
N LYS A 43 6.23 28.78 15.22
CA LYS A 43 6.81 27.67 15.99
C LYS A 43 6.55 26.34 15.29
N ILE A 44 7.52 25.45 15.38
CA ILE A 44 7.42 24.10 14.80
C ILE A 44 6.26 23.34 15.43
N GLY A 45 6.19 23.29 16.77
CA GLY A 45 5.13 22.58 17.48
C GLY A 45 3.73 23.05 17.11
N GLU A 46 3.51 24.37 17.07
CA GLU A 46 2.21 24.96 16.71
C GLU A 46 1.77 24.63 15.28
N THR A 47 2.73 24.62 14.35
CA THR A 47 2.51 24.33 12.93
C THR A 47 2.18 22.85 12.71
N PHE A 48 2.86 21.97 13.41
CA PHE A 48 2.71 20.53 13.26
C PHE A 48 1.52 19.97 14.04
N ASP A 49 1.22 20.49 15.24
CA ASP A 49 0.16 19.95 16.10
C ASP A 49 -1.26 20.19 15.56
N ASN A 50 -1.47 21.21 14.71
CA ASN A 50 -2.80 21.66 14.26
C ASN A 50 -3.09 21.38 12.78
N ARG A 51 -2.45 20.37 12.20
CA ARG A 51 -2.58 20.07 10.77
C ARG A 51 -3.91 19.36 10.48
N SER A 52 -4.71 19.97 9.60
CA SER A 52 -6.06 19.49 9.23
C SER A 52 -6.10 18.09 8.60
N MET A 53 -5.00 17.66 7.97
CA MET A 53 -4.87 16.33 7.39
C MET A 53 -4.63 15.21 8.42
N CYS A 54 -4.30 15.57 9.66
CA CYS A 54 -3.99 14.62 10.72
C CYS A 54 -5.25 14.32 11.56
N GLU A 55 -5.54 13.03 11.74
CA GLU A 55 -6.55 12.54 12.69
C GLU A 55 -6.04 12.72 14.13
N SER A 56 -4.75 12.45 14.32
CA SER A 56 -4.03 12.68 15.57
C SER A 56 -2.56 12.96 15.30
N THR A 57 -1.91 13.59 16.26
CA THR A 57 -0.49 13.91 16.22
C THR A 57 0.20 13.43 17.49
N SER A 58 1.47 13.03 17.38
CA SER A 58 2.28 12.62 18.52
C SER A 58 3.74 13.02 18.34
N TRP A 59 4.42 13.15 19.47
CA TRP A 59 5.85 13.43 19.56
C TRP A 59 6.51 12.41 20.47
N GLN A 60 7.65 11.87 20.06
CA GLN A 60 8.37 10.86 20.84
C GLN A 60 9.86 10.89 20.53
N MET A 61 10.66 10.32 21.44
CA MET A 61 12.07 10.02 21.17
C MET A 61 12.18 8.66 20.48
N VAL A 62 12.91 8.60 19.37
CA VAL A 62 13.21 7.37 18.63
C VAL A 62 14.72 7.24 18.45
N GLN A 63 15.20 6.02 18.24
CA GLN A 63 16.61 5.77 17.92
C GLN A 63 16.76 5.37 16.46
N ASP A 64 17.76 5.95 15.80
CA ASP A 64 18.14 5.50 14.46
C ASP A 64 18.95 4.20 14.49
N ASN A 65 19.32 3.69 13.32
CA ASN A 65 20.13 2.48 13.18
C ASN A 65 21.56 2.59 13.74
N ARG A 66 21.99 3.78 14.16
CA ARG A 66 23.29 4.04 14.80
C ARG A 66 23.14 4.31 16.30
N GLY A 67 21.93 4.18 16.85
CA GLY A 67 21.64 4.43 18.27
C GLY A 67 21.64 5.91 18.64
N ARG A 68 21.48 6.82 17.68
CA ARG A 68 21.33 8.25 17.96
C ARG A 68 19.88 8.54 18.31
N ASP A 69 19.67 9.32 19.37
CA ASP A 69 18.35 9.80 19.77
C ASP A 69 17.88 10.89 18.81
N LEU A 70 16.64 10.75 18.34
CA LEU A 70 15.95 11.66 17.44
C LEU A 70 14.57 11.99 18.02
N VAL A 71 14.16 13.24 17.85
CA VAL A 71 12.78 13.67 18.11
C VAL A 71 11.96 13.35 16.88
N GLU A 72 10.93 12.51 17.01
CA GLU A 72 9.98 12.19 15.94
C GLU A 72 8.64 12.87 16.19
N TYR A 73 8.18 13.64 15.20
CA TYR A 73 6.76 13.98 15.03
C TYR A 73 6.09 12.93 14.17
N ARG A 74 4.86 12.55 14.53
CA ARG A 74 4.03 11.65 13.74
C ARG A 74 2.61 12.22 13.60
N CYS A 75 2.10 12.21 12.36
CA CYS A 75 0.75 12.60 11.97
C CYS A 75 0.02 11.37 11.46
N GLU A 76 -0.98 10.86 12.17
CA GLU A 76 -1.88 9.83 11.63
C GLU A 76 -2.84 10.47 10.65
N ILE A 77 -2.97 9.93 9.44
CA ILE A 77 -3.66 10.65 8.36
C ILE A 77 -5.11 10.17 8.20
N VAL A 78 -6.02 11.14 8.19
CA VAL A 78 -7.47 10.94 8.07
C VAL A 78 -7.83 10.24 6.77
N GLY A 79 -8.78 9.30 6.84
CA GLY A 79 -9.49 8.76 5.68
C GLY A 79 -8.75 7.70 4.86
N VAL A 80 -7.55 7.28 5.29
CA VAL A 80 -6.80 6.19 4.63
C VAL A 80 -7.59 4.88 4.65
N ASN A 81 -8.18 4.54 5.79
CA ASN A 81 -9.00 3.35 5.92
C ASN A 81 -10.22 3.38 4.97
N ASP A 82 -10.96 4.49 4.97
CA ASP A 82 -12.15 4.66 4.12
C ASP A 82 -11.81 4.56 2.63
N TYR A 83 -10.67 5.12 2.23
CA TYR A 83 -10.18 5.02 0.86
C TYR A 83 -9.97 3.56 0.44
N TYR A 84 -9.25 2.78 1.25
CA TYR A 84 -9.01 1.37 0.94
C TYR A 84 -10.26 0.52 1.05
N HIS A 85 -11.13 0.78 2.03
CA HIS A 85 -12.40 0.09 2.19
C HIS A 85 -13.28 0.24 0.94
N LYS A 86 -13.47 1.47 0.45
CA LYS A 86 -14.23 1.74 -0.79
C LYS A 86 -13.65 1.01 -2.00
N ARG A 87 -12.31 0.98 -2.14
CA ARG A 87 -11.65 0.27 -3.24
C ARG A 87 -11.82 -1.24 -3.15
N LEU A 88 -11.78 -1.81 -1.94
CA LEU A 88 -12.00 -3.24 -1.73
C LEU A 88 -13.45 -3.63 -2.01
N VAL A 89 -14.43 -2.84 -1.58
CA VAL A 89 -15.85 -3.06 -1.90
C VAL A 89 -16.07 -3.02 -3.40
N ALA A 90 -15.60 -1.97 -4.09
CA ALA A 90 -15.73 -1.88 -5.55
C ALA A 90 -15.02 -3.02 -6.29
N LEU A 91 -13.90 -3.52 -5.75
CA LEU A 91 -13.22 -4.68 -6.29
C LEU A 91 -14.05 -5.96 -6.10
N ALA A 92 -14.63 -6.17 -4.91
CA ALA A 92 -15.50 -7.31 -4.64
C ALA A 92 -16.70 -7.33 -5.60
N GLU A 93 -17.40 -6.21 -5.74
CA GLU A 93 -18.51 -6.04 -6.68
C GLU A 93 -18.10 -6.40 -8.11
N LYS A 94 -16.97 -5.87 -8.59
CA LYS A 94 -16.45 -6.20 -9.92
C LYS A 94 -16.15 -7.69 -10.09
N CYS A 95 -15.61 -8.35 -9.07
CA CYS A 95 -15.33 -9.78 -9.10
C CYS A 95 -16.63 -10.59 -9.15
N GLU A 96 -17.63 -10.21 -8.35
CA GLU A 96 -18.95 -10.83 -8.33
C GLU A 96 -19.68 -10.68 -9.67
N GLU A 97 -19.69 -9.47 -10.24
CA GLU A 97 -20.24 -9.20 -11.57
C GLU A 97 -19.58 -10.10 -12.62
N SER A 98 -18.25 -10.18 -12.62
CA SER A 98 -17.54 -11.05 -13.57
C SER A 98 -17.80 -12.54 -13.36
N LEU A 99 -18.11 -12.98 -12.14
CA LEU A 99 -18.42 -14.38 -11.86
C LEU A 99 -19.87 -14.73 -12.22
N ASN A 100 -20.76 -13.74 -12.14
CA ASN A 100 -22.18 -13.87 -12.49
C ASN A 100 -22.45 -13.59 -13.98
N ASP A 101 -21.46 -13.06 -14.72
CA ASP A 101 -21.55 -12.87 -16.16
C ASP A 101 -21.65 -14.23 -16.88
N THR A 102 -22.86 -14.53 -17.34
CA THR A 102 -23.18 -15.72 -18.15
C THR A 102 -23.23 -15.40 -19.65
N SER A 103 -22.84 -14.17 -20.03
CA SER A 103 -22.90 -13.74 -21.42
C SER A 103 -22.04 -14.67 -22.30
N PRO A 104 -22.60 -15.19 -23.40
CA PRO A 104 -21.86 -16.08 -24.26
C PRO A 104 -20.69 -15.32 -24.90
N ASN A 105 -19.50 -15.91 -24.82
CA ASN A 105 -18.31 -15.34 -25.42
C ASN A 105 -18.50 -15.24 -26.95
N PRO A 106 -18.51 -14.03 -27.55
CA PRO A 106 -18.82 -13.85 -28.97
C PRO A 106 -17.78 -14.53 -29.87
N PHE A 107 -16.53 -14.62 -29.41
CA PHE A 107 -15.46 -15.31 -30.13
C PHE A 107 -15.69 -16.82 -30.18
N ARG A 108 -16.29 -17.40 -29.14
CA ARG A 108 -16.57 -18.84 -29.08
C ARG A 108 -17.56 -19.27 -30.15
N ALA A 109 -18.65 -18.52 -30.32
CA ALA A 109 -19.65 -18.79 -31.34
C ALA A 109 -19.04 -18.72 -32.74
N ARG A 110 -18.23 -17.69 -33.01
CA ARG A 110 -17.51 -17.53 -34.28
C ARG A 110 -16.56 -18.70 -34.55
N LEU A 111 -15.72 -19.07 -33.59
CA LEU A 111 -14.78 -20.19 -33.75
C LEU A 111 -15.49 -21.53 -33.96
N LYS A 112 -16.60 -21.77 -33.26
CA LYS A 112 -17.42 -22.98 -33.48
C LYS A 112 -17.98 -23.04 -34.90
N LYS A 113 -18.47 -21.91 -35.41
CA LYS A 113 -19.00 -21.80 -36.78
C LYS A 113 -17.89 -22.04 -37.82
N GLU A 114 -16.77 -21.32 -37.72
CA GLU A 114 -15.63 -21.48 -38.62
C GLU A 114 -15.11 -22.93 -38.62
N ARG A 115 -15.00 -23.55 -37.44
CA ARG A 115 -14.61 -24.97 -37.35
C ARG A 115 -15.59 -25.87 -38.07
N GLN A 116 -16.90 -25.63 -37.93
CA GLN A 116 -17.91 -26.44 -38.60
C GLN A 116 -17.83 -26.30 -40.12
N GLU A 117 -17.61 -25.10 -40.65
CA GLU A 117 -17.43 -24.86 -42.08
C GLU A 117 -16.22 -25.63 -42.66
N GLU A 118 -15.13 -25.73 -41.89
CA GLU A 118 -13.96 -26.54 -42.26
C GLU A 118 -14.28 -28.05 -42.26
N LEU A 119 -15.07 -28.53 -41.29
CA LEU A 119 -15.52 -29.93 -41.22
C LEU A 119 -16.47 -30.28 -42.37
N ASP A 120 -17.43 -29.41 -42.67
CA ASP A 120 -18.38 -29.59 -43.77
C ASP A 120 -17.63 -29.64 -45.13
N SER A 121 -16.57 -28.83 -45.28
CA SER A 121 -15.69 -28.86 -46.46
C SER A 121 -14.95 -30.19 -46.58
N ILE A 122 -14.48 -30.77 -45.48
CA ILE A 122 -13.83 -32.10 -45.47
C ILE A 122 -14.82 -33.17 -45.89
N ASP A 123 -16.04 -33.16 -45.34
CA ASP A 123 -17.05 -34.17 -45.62
C ASP A 123 -17.53 -34.10 -47.07
N HIS A 124 -17.72 -32.88 -47.60
CA HIS A 124 -18.01 -32.69 -49.02
C HIS A 124 -16.88 -33.24 -49.91
N LEU A 125 -15.62 -32.87 -49.65
CA LEU A 125 -14.48 -33.38 -50.42
C LEU A 125 -14.35 -34.91 -50.34
N LYS A 126 -14.64 -35.51 -49.18
CA LYS A 126 -14.64 -36.98 -49.02
C LYS A 126 -15.74 -37.64 -49.85
N SER A 127 -16.93 -37.04 -49.92
CA SER A 127 -18.04 -37.55 -50.74
C SER A 127 -17.73 -37.54 -52.24
N GLU A 128 -16.88 -36.62 -52.71
CA GLU A 128 -16.45 -36.55 -54.12
C GLU A 128 -15.36 -37.58 -54.47
N VAL A 129 -14.59 -38.06 -53.47
CA VAL A 129 -13.45 -38.98 -53.65
C VAL A 129 -13.88 -40.40 -54.02
N GLU A 130 -15.15 -40.77 -53.83
CA GLU A 130 -15.67 -42.09 -54.28
C GLU A 130 -15.57 -42.30 -55.80
N SER A 131 -15.23 -41.28 -56.59
CA SER A 131 -15.19 -41.36 -58.07
C SER A 131 -13.80 -41.24 -58.73
N ALA A 132 -12.76 -40.74 -58.04
CA ALA A 132 -11.37 -40.76 -58.50
C ALA A 132 -10.41 -40.29 -57.39
N GLU A 133 -9.45 -41.13 -56.99
CA GLU A 133 -8.37 -40.74 -56.07
C GLU A 133 -7.45 -39.68 -56.70
N SER A 134 -7.78 -38.39 -56.55
CA SER A 134 -6.91 -37.29 -56.92
C SER A 134 -6.04 -36.85 -55.75
N ASP A 135 -4.71 -36.81 -55.95
CA ASP A 135 -3.75 -36.20 -55.02
C ASP A 135 -4.11 -34.77 -54.63
N ARG A 136 -4.85 -34.06 -55.50
CA ARG A 136 -5.37 -32.73 -55.22
C ARG A 136 -6.38 -32.75 -54.09
N THR A 137 -7.33 -33.69 -54.09
CA THR A 137 -8.37 -33.79 -53.07
C THR A 137 -7.78 -34.20 -51.72
N LYS A 138 -6.80 -35.12 -51.71
CA LYS A 138 -6.04 -35.48 -50.49
C LYS A 138 -5.35 -34.26 -49.87
N ARG A 139 -4.75 -33.37 -50.69
CA ARG A 139 -4.13 -32.11 -50.22
C ARG A 139 -5.15 -31.13 -49.64
N LEU A 140 -6.32 -30.99 -50.27
CA LEU A 140 -7.39 -30.11 -49.79
C LEU A 140 -7.99 -30.60 -48.46
N ILE A 141 -8.27 -31.90 -48.34
CA ILE A 141 -8.71 -32.50 -47.09
C ILE A 141 -7.71 -32.21 -45.97
N LYS A 142 -6.40 -32.42 -46.23
CA LYS A 142 -5.35 -32.11 -45.25
C LYS A 142 -5.31 -30.63 -44.85
N TYR A 143 -5.55 -29.71 -45.79
CA TYR A 143 -5.62 -28.28 -45.52
C TYR A 143 -6.77 -27.94 -44.57
N HIS A 144 -7.98 -28.39 -44.89
CA HIS A 144 -9.17 -28.13 -44.08
C HIS A 144 -9.09 -28.82 -42.71
N SER A 145 -8.54 -30.05 -42.64
CA SER A 145 -8.29 -30.72 -41.36
C SER A 145 -7.37 -29.89 -40.46
N LYS A 146 -6.26 -29.38 -41.00
CA LYS A 146 -5.36 -28.50 -40.24
C LYS A 146 -6.08 -27.23 -39.75
N LYS A 147 -6.96 -26.64 -40.55
CA LYS A 147 -7.75 -25.46 -40.15
C LYS A 147 -8.74 -25.80 -39.04
N ALA A 148 -9.46 -26.91 -39.14
CA ALA A 148 -10.36 -27.37 -38.09
C ALA A 148 -9.61 -27.64 -36.77
N ASP A 149 -8.40 -28.21 -36.84
CA ASP A 149 -7.54 -28.44 -35.68
C ASP A 149 -7.07 -27.12 -35.05
N GLU A 150 -6.65 -26.13 -35.87
CA GLU A 150 -6.29 -24.79 -35.40
C GLU A 150 -7.45 -24.10 -34.65
N LYS A 151 -8.68 -24.23 -35.14
CA LYS A 151 -9.87 -23.68 -34.45
C LYS A 151 -10.19 -24.44 -33.18
N THR A 152 -9.99 -25.76 -33.16
CA THR A 152 -10.18 -26.60 -31.97
C THR A 152 -9.19 -26.21 -30.87
N ALA A 153 -7.90 -26.08 -31.19
CA ALA A 153 -6.89 -25.62 -30.25
C ALA A 153 -7.23 -24.22 -29.68
N ARG A 154 -7.74 -23.32 -30.53
CA ARG A 154 -8.15 -21.98 -30.07
C ARG A 154 -9.38 -22.00 -29.15
N LEU A 155 -10.33 -22.91 -29.37
CA LEU A 155 -11.46 -23.12 -28.47
C LEU A 155 -11.00 -23.66 -27.11
N GLU A 156 -10.03 -24.58 -27.10
CA GLU A 156 -9.45 -25.12 -25.86
C GLU A 156 -8.65 -24.05 -25.08
N GLU A 157 -7.91 -23.19 -25.77
CA GLU A 157 -7.28 -22.01 -25.15
C GLU A 157 -8.31 -21.08 -24.50
N LEU A 158 -9.43 -20.84 -25.17
CA LEU A 158 -10.51 -20.03 -24.63
C LEU A 158 -11.13 -20.66 -23.38
N ASP A 159 -11.40 -21.97 -23.42
CA ASP A 159 -11.93 -22.70 -22.26
C ASP A 159 -10.96 -22.67 -21.08
N ARG A 160 -9.64 -22.77 -21.32
CA ARG A 160 -8.61 -22.62 -20.28
C ARG A 160 -8.59 -21.21 -19.71
N TRP A 161 -8.64 -20.21 -20.57
CA TRP A 161 -8.67 -18.81 -20.15
C TRP A 161 -9.90 -18.50 -19.29
N GLU A 162 -11.09 -18.95 -19.70
CA GLU A 162 -12.35 -18.78 -18.94
C GLU A 162 -12.27 -19.45 -17.57
N LYS A 163 -11.74 -20.69 -17.50
CA LYS A 163 -11.52 -21.39 -16.22
C LYS A 163 -10.54 -20.64 -15.31
N ASN A 164 -9.42 -20.17 -15.86
CA ASN A 164 -8.42 -19.41 -15.09
C ASN A 164 -8.98 -18.09 -14.60
N LYS A 165 -9.76 -17.37 -15.43
CA LYS A 165 -10.46 -16.14 -15.06
C LYS A 165 -11.39 -16.38 -13.87
N ILE A 166 -12.24 -17.41 -13.94
CA ILE A 166 -13.17 -17.76 -12.86
C ILE A 166 -12.41 -18.13 -11.58
N ALA A 167 -11.37 -18.95 -11.68
CA ALA A 167 -10.55 -19.34 -10.52
C ALA A 167 -9.89 -18.12 -9.88
N ASN A 168 -9.27 -17.25 -10.68
CA ASN A 168 -8.67 -16.01 -10.22
C ASN A 168 -9.69 -15.12 -9.50
N ASN A 169 -10.85 -14.88 -10.12
CA ASN A 169 -11.86 -13.98 -9.56
C ASN A 169 -12.46 -14.55 -8.26
N LYS A 170 -12.64 -15.88 -8.14
CA LYS A 170 -13.02 -16.53 -6.87
C LYS A 170 -11.97 -16.36 -5.78
N THR A 171 -10.70 -16.60 -6.12
CA THR A 171 -9.60 -16.44 -5.16
C THR A 171 -9.46 -14.99 -4.70
N THR A 172 -9.52 -14.03 -5.63
CA THR A 172 -9.48 -12.60 -5.31
C THR A 172 -10.65 -12.19 -4.45
N LEU A 173 -11.89 -12.57 -4.80
CA LEU A 173 -13.08 -12.26 -4.01
C LEU A 173 -12.99 -12.81 -2.58
N SER A 174 -12.52 -14.06 -2.43
CA SER A 174 -12.30 -14.67 -1.10
C SER A 174 -11.31 -13.86 -0.26
N LYS A 175 -10.17 -13.46 -0.84
CA LYS A 175 -9.17 -12.62 -0.16
C LYS A 175 -9.74 -11.26 0.23
N VAL A 176 -10.46 -10.60 -0.68
CA VAL A 176 -11.09 -9.30 -0.41
C VAL A 176 -12.09 -9.40 0.73
N ASN A 177 -12.96 -10.42 0.73
CA ASN A 177 -13.94 -10.64 1.79
C ASN A 177 -13.29 -11.00 3.14
N GLN A 178 -12.16 -11.70 3.12
CA GLN A 178 -11.37 -11.93 4.33
C GLN A 178 -10.81 -10.61 4.89
N ILE A 179 -10.27 -9.74 4.03
CA ILE A 179 -9.75 -8.43 4.45
C ILE A 179 -10.88 -7.55 5.01
N LEU A 180 -12.02 -7.49 4.31
CA LEU A 180 -13.19 -6.71 4.73
C LEU A 180 -13.77 -7.20 6.07
N SER A 181 -13.70 -8.50 6.36
CA SER A 181 -14.20 -9.07 7.63
C SER A 181 -13.17 -9.04 8.77
N GLY A 182 -11.87 -9.03 8.46
CA GLY A 182 -10.79 -9.13 9.44
C GLY A 182 -10.43 -7.86 10.19
N PHE A 183 -11.14 -6.75 10.00
CA PHE A 183 -10.79 -5.43 10.55
C PHE A 183 -9.33 -5.02 10.25
N ASN A 184 -8.74 -5.44 9.12
CA ASN A 184 -7.43 -4.96 8.70
C ASN A 184 -7.57 -3.51 8.20
N VAL A 185 -7.51 -2.59 9.16
CA VAL A 185 -7.61 -1.15 8.93
C VAL A 185 -6.35 -0.72 8.20
N ALA A 186 -6.51 -0.19 6.98
CA ALA A 186 -5.43 0.52 6.33
C ALA A 186 -5.15 1.80 7.10
N SER A 187 -3.90 2.07 7.38
CA SER A 187 -3.48 3.26 8.10
C SER A 187 -2.24 3.83 7.45
N ALA A 188 -2.07 5.13 7.59
CA ALA A 188 -0.83 5.75 7.20
C ALA A 188 -0.55 6.97 8.05
N TYR A 189 0.74 7.24 8.21
CA TYR A 189 1.22 8.40 8.92
C TYR A 189 2.30 9.11 8.14
N GLU A 190 2.41 10.43 8.34
CA GLU A 190 3.59 11.19 7.97
C GLU A 190 4.46 11.40 9.21
N PHE A 191 5.77 11.26 9.05
CA PHE A 191 6.73 11.49 10.13
C PHE A 191 7.79 12.52 9.73
N PHE A 192 8.35 13.20 10.72
CA PHE A 192 9.53 14.05 10.60
C PHE A 192 10.42 13.82 11.82
N ARG A 193 11.73 13.73 11.61
CA ARG A 193 12.70 13.44 12.66
C ARG A 193 13.81 14.49 12.71
N TRP A 194 14.03 15.01 13.90
CA TRP A 194 15.07 16.00 14.18
C TRP A 194 16.16 15.41 15.07
N SER A 195 17.40 15.81 14.82
CA SER A 195 18.50 15.61 15.76
C SER A 195 18.68 16.88 16.56
N VAL A 196 18.80 16.75 17.87
CA VAL A 196 19.06 17.84 18.81
C VAL A 196 20.49 17.71 19.33
N ALA A 197 21.24 18.81 19.29
CA ALA A 197 22.60 18.89 19.82
C ALA A 197 22.59 19.41 21.26
N GLU A 198 23.65 19.14 22.02
CA GLU A 198 23.78 19.52 23.44
C GLU A 198 23.63 21.03 23.70
N ASN A 199 23.91 21.87 22.70
CA ASN A 199 23.74 23.32 22.77
C ASN A 199 22.29 23.79 22.50
N GLY A 200 21.35 22.86 22.37
CA GLY A 200 19.93 23.15 22.07
C GLY A 200 19.64 23.50 20.61
N THR A 201 20.63 23.41 19.70
CA THR A 201 20.36 23.52 18.26
C THR A 201 19.79 22.21 17.74
N PHE A 202 18.90 22.29 16.74
CA PHE A 202 18.29 21.10 16.16
C PHE A 202 18.27 21.19 14.63
N VAL A 203 18.27 20.03 13.97
CA VAL A 203 18.27 19.93 12.50
C VAL A 203 17.28 18.86 12.09
N LEU A 204 16.43 19.17 11.10
CA LEU A 204 15.56 18.18 10.46
C LEU A 204 16.42 17.23 9.63
N ILE A 205 16.45 15.95 10.01
CA ILE A 205 17.31 14.94 9.38
C ILE A 205 16.54 14.16 8.33
N GLU A 206 15.29 13.80 8.65
CA GLU A 206 14.48 12.98 7.76
C GLU A 206 12.99 13.20 8.00
N GLY A 207 12.20 12.60 7.12
CA GLY A 207 10.76 12.67 7.11
C GLY A 207 10.24 11.85 5.95
N GLY A 208 8.98 11.45 6.02
CA GLY A 208 8.44 10.47 5.09
C GLY A 208 7.04 10.03 5.46
N VAL A 209 6.59 8.96 4.81
CA VAL A 209 5.28 8.36 5.04
C VAL A 209 5.46 6.90 5.40
N GLY A 210 4.81 6.46 6.48
CA GLY A 210 4.57 5.05 6.77
C GLY A 210 3.18 4.65 6.27
N LEU A 211 3.10 3.65 5.39
CA LEU A 211 1.83 3.10 4.90
C LEU A 211 1.68 1.65 5.31
N LYS A 212 0.52 1.29 5.86
CA LYS A 212 0.08 -0.09 6.04
C LYS A 212 -1.13 -0.33 5.15
N LYS A 213 -0.95 -1.10 4.06
CA LYS A 213 -2.08 -1.53 3.23
C LYS A 213 -2.90 -2.59 3.99
N PRO A 214 -4.16 -2.85 3.61
CA PRO A 214 -4.97 -3.90 4.25
C PRO A 214 -4.35 -5.31 4.19
N THR A 215 -3.45 -5.53 3.23
CA THR A 215 -2.70 -6.78 3.02
C THR A 215 -1.44 -6.89 3.87
N ASP A 216 -1.00 -5.79 4.47
CA ASP A 216 0.30 -5.71 5.12
C ASP A 216 0.14 -5.90 6.63
N GLU A 217 1.08 -6.62 7.24
CA GLU A 217 1.08 -6.80 8.69
C GLU A 217 1.54 -5.53 9.43
N LYS A 218 2.44 -4.76 8.81
CA LYS A 218 3.10 -3.59 9.39
C LYS A 218 3.17 -2.42 8.42
N HIS A 219 3.51 -1.24 8.94
CA HIS A 219 3.80 -0.09 8.12
C HIS A 219 5.13 -0.24 7.39
N HIS A 220 5.15 0.21 6.14
CA HIS A 220 6.34 0.37 5.33
C HIS A 220 6.63 1.87 5.19
N GLU A 221 7.78 2.30 5.72
CA GLU A 221 8.23 3.69 5.64
C GLU A 221 8.94 3.97 4.32
N SER A 222 8.61 5.11 3.71
CA SER A 222 9.32 5.69 2.58
C SER A 222 9.71 7.11 2.92
N THR A 223 11.01 7.39 2.85
CA THR A 223 11.56 8.72 3.15
C THR A 223 11.39 9.67 1.97
N TYR A 224 11.18 10.94 2.27
CA TYR A 224 11.14 11.99 1.28
C TYR A 224 12.54 12.28 0.75
N GLY A 225 12.68 12.36 -0.56
CA GLY A 225 13.83 13.03 -1.17
C GLY A 225 13.80 14.54 -0.89
N ASP A 226 14.94 15.22 -0.98
CA ASP A 226 15.13 16.63 -0.58
C ASP A 226 14.03 17.59 -1.07
N ARG A 227 13.62 17.46 -2.33
CA ARG A 227 12.56 18.30 -2.91
C ARG A 227 11.22 18.07 -2.20
N GLN A 228 10.85 16.82 -2.01
CA GLN A 228 9.59 16.47 -1.35
C GLN A 228 9.63 16.86 0.12
N MET A 229 10.77 16.71 0.79
CA MET A 229 10.96 17.15 2.18
C MET A 229 10.64 18.64 2.34
N ARG A 230 11.24 19.48 1.50
CA ARG A 230 11.03 20.93 1.54
C ARG A 230 9.57 21.30 1.26
N LEU A 231 8.92 20.60 0.32
CA LEU A 231 7.51 20.80 0.03
C LEU A 231 6.62 20.38 1.20
N SER A 232 6.85 19.20 1.79
CA SER A 232 6.03 18.70 2.91
C SER A 232 6.16 19.59 4.15
N VAL A 233 7.36 20.09 4.47
CA VAL A 233 7.55 21.12 5.51
C VAL A 233 6.84 22.41 5.11
N GLY A 234 7.00 22.84 3.85
CA GLY A 234 6.29 23.97 3.23
C GLY A 234 4.77 23.92 3.43
N TYR A 235 4.17 22.75 3.21
CA TYR A 235 2.74 22.55 3.34
C TYR A 235 2.25 22.49 4.77
N ALA A 236 3.12 22.12 5.72
CA ALA A 236 2.80 22.21 7.13
C ALA A 236 2.47 23.67 7.51
N TYR A 237 3.22 24.66 6.99
CA TYR A 237 2.92 26.08 7.24
C TYR A 237 1.60 26.54 6.66
N GLU A 238 1.32 26.14 5.41
CA GLU A 238 0.17 26.65 4.68
C GLU A 238 -1.15 26.00 5.14
N ASN A 239 -1.09 25.03 6.08
CA ASN A 239 -2.20 24.16 6.49
C ASN A 239 -3.01 23.66 5.28
N ARG A 240 -2.30 23.31 4.20
CA ARG A 240 -2.96 22.85 2.97
C ARG A 240 -3.41 21.42 3.12
N ASP A 241 -4.64 21.18 2.68
CA ASP A 241 -5.29 19.88 2.62
C ASP A 241 -4.60 19.01 1.55
N LEU A 242 -3.52 18.32 1.91
CA LEU A 242 -2.74 17.50 0.98
C LEU A 242 -3.37 16.12 0.79
N ARG A 243 -4.46 16.06 0.04
CA ARG A 243 -4.94 14.79 -0.55
C ARG A 243 -3.93 14.17 -1.51
N HIS A 244 -2.81 14.84 -1.81
CA HIS A 244 -1.82 14.47 -2.81
C HIS A 244 -0.56 13.77 -2.27
N ALA A 245 -0.32 13.74 -0.95
CA ALA A 245 0.88 13.09 -0.41
C ALA A 245 0.85 11.55 -0.57
N PHE A 246 -0.34 10.94 -0.50
CA PHE A 246 -0.52 9.49 -0.63
C PHE A 246 -0.55 8.97 -2.05
N THR A 247 -0.92 9.83 -3.00
CA THR A 247 -1.05 9.44 -4.40
C THR A 247 0.28 9.46 -5.15
N GLY A 248 1.35 9.98 -4.51
CA GLY A 248 2.67 10.16 -5.12
C GLY A 248 3.63 8.99 -4.96
N THR A 249 3.36 8.02 -4.07
CA THR A 249 4.16 6.80 -4.01
C THR A 249 3.69 5.86 -5.13
N HIS A 250 4.63 5.47 -6.00
CA HIS A 250 4.36 4.81 -7.29
C HIS A 250 3.65 3.45 -7.21
N ASP A 251 3.32 2.97 -6.01
CA ASP A 251 2.61 1.72 -5.79
C ASP A 251 1.51 1.84 -4.71
N SER A 252 0.59 2.77 -4.91
CA SER A 252 -0.68 2.82 -4.17
C SER A 252 -1.71 1.81 -4.70
N SER A 253 -1.28 0.85 -5.52
CA SER A 253 -2.16 -0.19 -6.06
C SER A 253 -2.44 -1.25 -5.00
N LEU A 254 -3.69 -1.69 -4.91
CA LEU A 254 -3.98 -2.99 -4.32
C LEU A 254 -3.44 -4.02 -5.31
N GLU A 255 -2.56 -4.93 -4.88
CA GLU A 255 -2.03 -6.03 -5.73
C GLU A 255 -3.12 -7.06 -6.13
N LEU A 256 -4.38 -6.79 -5.79
CA LEU A 256 -5.53 -7.63 -6.05
C LEU A 256 -6.32 -7.09 -7.25
N HIS A 257 -6.49 -7.94 -8.26
CA HIS A 257 -7.23 -7.61 -9.46
C HIS A 257 -8.15 -8.76 -9.88
N CYS A 258 -9.33 -8.38 -10.36
CA CYS A 258 -10.22 -9.29 -11.07
C CYS A 258 -10.06 -9.10 -12.58
N GLN A 259 -9.95 -10.24 -13.25
CA GLN A 259 -9.79 -10.37 -14.70
C GLN A 259 -11.15 -10.27 -15.40
#